data_AF-A0A4Q6BRK3-F1
#
_entry.id   AF-A0A4Q6BRK3-F1
#
_cell.length_a   1.000
_cell.length_b   1.000
_cell.length_c   1.000
_cell.angle_alpha   90.00
_cell.angle_beta   90.00
_cell.angle_gamma   90.00
#
_symmetry.space_group_name_H-M   'P 1'
#
loop_
_entity.id
_entity.type
_entity.pdbx_description
1 polymer ?
#
loop_
_entity_poly.entity_id
_entity_poly.type
_entity_poly.pdbx_seq_one_letter_code
_entity_poly.pdbx_strand_id
1 'polypeptide(L)'
;MSHEINRLPTPSLDKSFEPQAFEAKLYAFWNENGCFDSYDESLPGQKSFSMVIPPPNVTGVLHMGHALTNAIQDILVRWQRMKGANTLWLPGTDHAGIATQTQVEKAIAKEGKGPTGRPLTRHDLGREKFLERTWQWKEDHAGQITNQLKRLGSSLDWKRERFTMDEGLSKAVREVFVRLHSEGLIYRGERIINWCPRCQTALSDLEVIPTERKGKLWNIRYEIVDGEKVVGSVVIATTRPETMLGDTAIAVHPEDERYTEFHGKQARLPLVGRNIPVIVDSYVDREFCTGALKITPAHDFNDYDLGVKHKLPFISVMGKEGKITDEGGVYAGLKFSEAREKIVSDLDTAGVLVKVEDHANKVGLCQRCETVAEPLLSKQWFVKLCYSDIN
;
A
#
# COMPACT_ATOMS: atom_id res chain seq x y z
N MET A 1 1.55 82.63 6.09
CA MET A 1 1.90 81.91 7.32
C MET A 1 1.40 80.49 7.17
N SER A 2 2.32 79.54 7.29
CA SER A 2 2.23 78.14 6.92
C SER A 2 1.25 77.34 7.79
N HIS A 3 0.39 76.55 7.14
CA HIS A 3 -0.38 75.50 7.79
C HIS A 3 0.56 74.41 8.31
N GLU A 4 0.67 74.27 9.64
CA GLU A 4 1.27 73.10 10.26
C GLU A 4 0.38 71.88 10.02
N ILE A 5 0.89 70.94 9.22
CA ILE A 5 0.30 69.61 9.07
C ILE A 5 0.60 68.86 10.38
N ASN A 6 -0.44 68.60 11.17
CA ASN A 6 -0.38 67.69 12.31
C ASN A 6 0.14 66.33 11.83
N ARG A 7 1.44 66.06 12.03
CA ARG A 7 2.01 64.74 11.80
C ARG A 7 1.46 63.82 12.90
N LEU A 8 0.77 62.75 12.48
CA LEU A 8 0.40 61.66 13.38
C LEU A 8 1.67 61.16 14.11
N PRO A 9 1.60 60.90 15.43
CA PRO A 9 2.75 60.44 16.18
C PRO A 9 3.30 59.15 15.55
N THR A 10 4.59 59.16 15.24
CA THR A 10 5.29 57.99 14.70
C THR A 10 5.18 56.85 15.73
N PRO A 11 4.63 55.68 15.37
CA PRO A 11 4.57 54.57 16.31
C PRO A 11 5.98 54.20 16.78
N SER A 12 6.17 54.19 18.10
CA SER A 12 7.41 53.77 18.74
C SER A 12 7.60 52.28 18.52
N LEU A 13 8.71 51.89 17.87
CA LEU A 13 9.10 50.48 17.76
C LEU A 13 9.68 50.01 19.09
N ASP A 14 9.18 48.90 19.62
CA ASP A 14 9.73 48.27 20.81
C ASP A 14 11.18 47.78 20.58
N LYS A 15 11.96 47.72 21.67
CA LYS A 15 13.37 47.30 21.61
C LYS A 15 13.54 45.81 21.32
N SER A 16 12.56 44.97 21.67
CA SER A 16 12.57 43.52 21.38
C SER A 16 11.51 43.16 20.34
N PHE A 17 11.85 42.21 19.48
CA PHE A 17 10.92 41.65 18.51
C PHE A 17 10.17 40.49 19.16
N GLU A 18 8.88 40.69 19.44
CA GLU A 18 7.99 39.69 20.06
C GLU A 18 6.93 39.24 19.04
N PRO A 19 7.18 38.17 18.25
CA PRO A 19 6.26 37.71 17.20
C PRO A 19 4.85 37.42 17.72
N GLN A 20 4.76 36.83 18.91
CA GLN A 20 3.50 36.45 19.54
C GLN A 20 2.58 37.64 19.79
N ALA A 21 3.12 38.86 19.91
CA ALA A 21 2.34 40.07 20.18
C ALA A 21 1.48 40.52 18.98
N PHE A 22 1.87 40.16 17.74
CA PHE A 22 1.22 40.68 16.53
C PHE A 22 0.84 39.63 15.48
N GLU A 23 1.53 38.49 15.37
CA GLU A 23 1.30 37.50 14.29
C GLU A 23 -0.15 37.04 14.18
N ALA A 24 -0.77 36.69 15.32
CA ALA A 24 -2.15 36.21 15.34
C ALA A 24 -3.14 37.29 14.89
N LYS A 25 -2.92 38.54 15.35
CA LYS A 25 -3.75 39.70 14.99
C LYS A 25 -3.61 40.04 13.51
N LEU A 26 -2.37 40.02 13.00
CA LEU A 26 -2.07 40.29 11.60
C LEU A 26 -2.71 39.24 10.68
N TYR A 27 -2.62 37.97 11.05
CA TYR A 27 -3.23 36.89 10.27
C TYR A 27 -4.76 36.94 10.29
N ALA A 28 -5.36 37.27 11.44
CA ALA A 28 -6.81 37.51 11.53
C ALA A 28 -7.23 38.64 10.58
N PHE A 29 -6.52 39.78 10.60
CA PHE A 29 -6.75 40.89 9.69
C PHE A 29 -6.72 40.45 8.22
N TRP A 30 -5.71 39.68 7.80
CA TRP A 30 -5.62 39.21 6.41
C TRP A 30 -6.81 38.33 5.99
N ASN A 31 -7.27 37.42 6.86
CA ASN A 31 -8.42 36.56 6.54
C ASN A 31 -9.73 37.35 6.52
N GLU A 32 -9.96 38.22 7.51
CA GLU A 32 -11.18 39.04 7.61
C GLU A 32 -11.34 39.97 6.41
N ASN A 33 -10.22 40.44 5.85
CA ASN A 33 -10.21 41.30 4.67
C ASN A 33 -10.04 40.55 3.33
N GLY A 34 -10.11 39.21 3.34
CA GLY A 34 -10.01 38.42 2.11
C GLY A 34 -8.70 38.61 1.34
N CYS A 35 -7.60 38.93 2.02
CA CYS A 35 -6.30 39.23 1.38
C CYS A 35 -5.69 38.05 0.61
N PHE A 36 -6.21 36.84 0.81
CA PHE A 36 -5.76 35.61 0.18
C PHE A 36 -6.74 35.07 -0.86
N ASP A 37 -7.90 35.72 -1.02
CA ASP A 37 -8.97 35.25 -1.90
C ASP A 37 -8.52 35.28 -3.36
N SER A 38 -8.86 34.23 -4.09
CA SER A 38 -8.73 34.17 -5.54
C SER A 38 -10.03 34.53 -6.24
N TYR A 39 -9.91 35.12 -7.42
CA TYR A 39 -11.04 35.45 -8.28
C TYR A 39 -11.23 34.37 -9.34
N ASP A 40 -12.49 34.02 -9.66
CA ASP A 40 -12.81 32.99 -10.67
C ASP A 40 -12.32 33.40 -12.07
N GLU A 41 -12.32 34.70 -12.37
CA GLU A 41 -11.85 35.26 -13.62
C GLU A 41 -10.68 36.23 -13.36
N SER A 42 -9.64 36.12 -14.18
CA SER A 42 -8.55 37.10 -14.19
C SER A 42 -8.97 38.34 -15.00
N LEU A 43 -8.48 39.51 -14.59
CA LEU A 43 -8.70 40.74 -15.37
C LEU A 43 -8.03 40.62 -16.76
N PRO A 44 -8.50 41.38 -17.78
CA PRO A 44 -7.86 41.39 -19.09
C PRO A 44 -6.35 41.68 -19.00
N GLY A 45 -5.54 40.76 -19.52
CA GLY A 45 -4.07 40.85 -19.50
C GLY A 45 -3.41 40.48 -18.16
N GLN A 46 -4.18 40.16 -17.12
CA GLN A 46 -3.66 39.68 -15.85
C GLN A 46 -3.25 38.21 -15.95
N LYS A 47 -2.06 37.88 -15.44
CA LYS A 47 -1.58 36.49 -15.37
C LYS A 47 -2.28 35.74 -14.24
N SER A 48 -2.51 34.45 -14.42
CA SER A 48 -2.98 33.55 -13.35
C SER A 48 -1.86 32.66 -12.83
N PHE A 49 -1.89 32.35 -11.54
CA PHE A 49 -1.03 31.34 -10.93
C PHE A 49 -1.86 30.47 -9.98
N SER A 50 -1.88 29.16 -10.21
CA SER A 50 -2.63 28.23 -9.37
C SER A 50 -1.74 27.11 -8.86
N MET A 51 -1.95 26.74 -7.60
CA MET A 51 -1.29 25.62 -6.95
C MET A 51 -2.24 24.98 -5.95
N VAL A 52 -2.17 23.67 -5.83
CA VAL A 52 -2.90 22.91 -4.81
C VAL A 52 -1.93 22.60 -3.68
N ILE A 53 -2.34 22.78 -2.42
CA ILE A 53 -1.57 22.25 -1.30
C ILE A 53 -1.52 20.72 -1.42
N PRO A 54 -0.38 20.03 -1.22
CA PRO A 54 -0.38 18.60 -1.00
C PRO A 54 -1.25 18.35 0.23
N PRO A 55 -2.46 17.78 0.07
CA PRO A 55 -3.45 17.81 1.13
C PRO A 55 -2.94 16.98 2.31
N PRO A 56 -2.76 17.56 3.51
CA PRO A 56 -2.28 16.80 4.66
C PRO A 56 -3.28 15.71 5.05
N ASN A 57 -2.77 14.54 5.42
CA ASN A 57 -3.59 13.43 5.89
C ASN A 57 -4.23 13.75 7.24
N VAL A 58 -5.51 13.41 7.43
CA VAL A 58 -6.24 13.57 8.71
C VAL A 58 -5.85 12.53 9.77
N THR A 59 -4.55 12.25 9.91
CA THR A 59 -4.00 11.18 10.77
C THR A 59 -3.35 11.68 12.07
N GLY A 60 -3.32 13.00 12.30
CA GLY A 60 -2.65 13.62 13.43
C GLY A 60 -2.40 15.11 13.23
N VAL A 61 -1.31 15.61 13.83
CA VAL A 61 -0.84 17.00 13.71
C VAL A 61 0.26 17.14 12.66
N LEU A 62 0.43 18.35 12.13
CA LEU A 62 1.53 18.69 11.24
C LEU A 62 2.89 18.65 11.96
N HIS A 63 3.93 18.35 11.18
CA HIS A 63 5.33 18.28 11.60
C HIS A 63 6.24 19.16 10.72
N MET A 64 7.53 19.26 11.03
CA MET A 64 8.46 20.18 10.34
C MET A 64 8.53 20.00 8.81
N GLY A 65 8.42 18.78 8.29
CA GLY A 65 8.31 18.55 6.83
C GLY A 65 7.12 19.26 6.18
N HIS A 66 5.97 19.31 6.87
CA HIS A 66 4.80 20.07 6.40
C HIS A 66 5.06 21.57 6.43
N ALA A 67 5.72 22.07 7.49
CA ALA A 67 6.08 23.47 7.62
C ALA A 67 7.05 23.93 6.51
N LEU A 68 8.07 23.13 6.21
CA LEU A 68 9.00 23.38 5.11
C LEU A 68 8.27 23.46 3.76
N THR A 69 7.44 22.46 3.46
CA THR A 69 6.69 22.39 2.21
C THR A 69 5.77 23.60 2.06
N ASN A 70 5.01 23.93 3.11
CA ASN A 70 4.12 25.09 3.11
C ASN A 70 4.87 26.41 2.96
N ALA A 71 5.99 26.59 3.65
CA ALA A 71 6.79 27.81 3.54
C ALA A 71 7.27 28.06 2.11
N ILE A 72 7.76 27.02 1.42
CA ILE A 72 8.18 27.12 0.01
C ILE A 72 7.00 27.49 -0.89
N GLN A 73 5.86 26.83 -0.72
CA GLN A 73 4.66 27.10 -1.51
C GLN A 73 4.12 28.52 -1.27
N ASP A 74 4.06 28.96 -0.02
CA ASP A 74 3.59 30.29 0.36
C ASP A 74 4.48 31.40 -0.21
N ILE A 75 5.80 31.22 -0.19
CA ILE A 75 6.76 32.15 -0.82
C ILE A 75 6.44 32.32 -2.31
N LEU A 76 6.22 31.22 -3.03
CA LEU A 76 5.92 31.26 -4.46
C LEU A 76 4.59 31.99 -4.74
N VAL A 77 3.55 31.67 -3.98
CA VAL A 77 2.22 32.27 -4.13
C VAL A 77 2.26 33.76 -3.82
N ARG A 78 2.91 34.16 -2.72
CA ARG A 78 3.08 35.56 -2.35
C ARG A 78 3.86 36.32 -3.40
N TRP A 79 4.97 35.76 -3.90
CA TRP A 79 5.76 36.37 -4.96
C TRP A 79 4.96 36.59 -6.24
N GLN A 80 4.15 35.61 -6.67
CA GLN A 80 3.29 35.75 -7.85
C GLN A 80 2.19 36.79 -7.63
N ARG A 81 1.57 36.79 -6.44
CA ARG A 81 0.55 37.78 -6.06
C ARG A 81 1.13 39.20 -6.09
N MET A 82 2.35 39.39 -5.57
CA MET A 82 3.07 40.66 -5.61
C MET A 82 3.46 41.11 -7.02
N LYS A 83 3.60 40.18 -7.97
CA LYS A 83 3.79 40.48 -9.40
C LYS A 83 2.48 40.82 -10.13
N GLY A 84 1.36 40.88 -9.40
CA GLY A 84 0.04 41.23 -9.94
C GLY A 84 -0.75 40.06 -10.51
N ALA A 85 -0.28 38.81 -10.34
CA ALA A 85 -1.03 37.64 -10.80
C ALA A 85 -2.29 37.42 -9.94
N ASN A 86 -3.37 36.93 -10.55
CA ASN A 86 -4.50 36.33 -9.83
C ASN A 86 -4.03 34.97 -9.30
N THR A 87 -3.90 34.83 -7.98
CA THR A 87 -3.30 33.64 -7.37
C THR A 87 -4.32 32.79 -6.62
N LEU A 88 -4.37 31.51 -6.95
CA LEU A 88 -5.13 30.49 -6.20
C LEU A 88 -4.14 29.53 -5.56
N TRP A 89 -4.05 29.55 -4.23
CA TRP A 89 -3.45 28.46 -3.48
C TRP A 89 -4.56 27.70 -2.76
N LEU A 90 -4.98 26.58 -3.36
CA LEU A 90 -6.16 25.83 -2.94
C LEU A 90 -5.84 25.00 -1.69
N PRO A 91 -6.51 25.25 -0.54
CA PRO A 91 -6.35 24.42 0.64
C PRO A 91 -7.16 23.13 0.54
N GLY A 92 -6.69 22.10 1.23
CA GLY A 92 -7.47 20.90 1.45
C GLY A 92 -6.76 19.86 2.31
N THR A 93 -7.52 18.85 2.70
CA THR A 93 -7.06 17.72 3.52
C THR A 93 -7.43 16.38 2.89
N ASP A 94 -6.60 15.37 3.13
CA ASP A 94 -6.79 14.01 2.63
C ASP A 94 -7.38 13.12 3.73
N HIS A 95 -8.44 12.39 3.40
CA HIS A 95 -9.04 11.36 4.23
C HIS A 95 -8.06 10.21 4.50
N ALA A 96 -7.03 10.02 3.66
CA ALA A 96 -5.94 9.05 3.80
C ALA A 96 -6.41 7.59 3.99
N GLY A 97 -7.65 7.29 3.62
CA GLY A 97 -8.34 6.01 3.75
C GLY A 97 -7.91 5.20 4.97
N ILE A 98 -7.14 4.15 4.69
CA ILE A 98 -6.66 3.16 5.66
C ILE A 98 -5.65 3.70 6.70
N ALA A 99 -4.92 4.78 6.41
CA ALA A 99 -4.08 5.42 7.43
C ALA A 99 -4.96 6.01 8.55
N THR A 100 -6.03 6.71 8.16
CA THR A 100 -7.04 7.19 9.11
C THR A 100 -7.76 6.04 9.79
N GLN A 101 -8.16 5.00 9.03
CA GLN A 101 -8.75 3.80 9.62
C GLN A 101 -7.86 3.21 10.72
N THR A 102 -6.55 3.10 10.49
CA THR A 102 -5.60 2.53 11.45
C THR A 102 -5.51 3.39 12.73
N GLN A 103 -5.54 4.71 12.60
CA GLN A 103 -5.51 5.62 13.76
C GLN A 103 -6.82 5.53 14.56
N VAL A 104 -7.97 5.48 13.88
CA VAL A 104 -9.28 5.28 14.51
C VAL A 104 -9.35 3.91 15.20
N GLU A 105 -8.86 2.84 14.56
CA GLU A 105 -8.77 1.50 15.16
C GLU A 105 -7.91 1.49 16.43
N LYS A 106 -6.77 2.20 16.43
CA LYS A 106 -5.93 2.35 17.62
C LYS A 106 -6.62 3.16 18.72
N ALA A 107 -7.41 4.18 18.36
CA ALA A 107 -8.15 5.00 19.31
C ALA A 107 -9.24 4.17 20.00
N ILE A 108 -10.11 3.51 19.23
CA ILE A 108 -11.21 2.69 19.80
C ILE A 108 -10.67 1.51 20.63
N ALA A 109 -9.53 0.93 20.26
CA ALA A 109 -8.90 -0.14 21.03
C ALA A 109 -8.43 0.33 22.42
N LYS A 110 -8.14 1.63 22.61
CA LYS A 110 -7.79 2.22 23.90
C LYS A 110 -9.02 2.62 24.73
N GLU A 111 -10.16 2.84 24.09
CA GLU A 111 -11.39 3.30 24.75
C GLU A 111 -12.11 2.18 25.52
N GLY A 112 -11.94 0.92 25.13
CA GLY A 112 -12.64 -0.17 25.80
C GLY A 112 -12.27 -1.57 25.32
N LYS A 113 -13.00 -2.54 25.87
CA LYS A 113 -12.88 -3.97 25.54
C LYS A 113 -14.10 -4.42 24.74
N GLY A 114 -13.86 -5.28 23.74
CA GLY A 114 -14.88 -5.99 23.01
C GLY A 114 -15.50 -7.16 23.81
N PRO A 115 -16.43 -7.92 23.21
CA PRO A 115 -17.21 -8.95 23.90
C PRO A 115 -16.39 -10.05 24.59
N THR A 116 -15.19 -10.32 24.08
CA THR A 116 -14.30 -11.37 24.60
C THR A 116 -13.25 -10.85 25.59
N GLY A 117 -13.35 -9.58 26.02
CA GLY A 117 -12.37 -8.95 26.92
C GLY A 117 -11.08 -8.47 26.24
N ARG A 118 -10.92 -8.71 24.93
CA ARG A 118 -9.86 -8.12 24.08
C ARG A 118 -10.13 -6.62 23.83
N PRO A 119 -9.15 -5.81 23.39
CA PRO A 119 -9.39 -4.43 22.96
C PRO A 119 -10.52 -4.34 21.91
N LEU A 120 -11.34 -3.29 22.00
CA LEU A 120 -12.44 -3.04 21.08
C LEU A 120 -11.92 -2.89 19.64
N THR A 121 -12.63 -3.46 18.66
CA THR A 121 -12.26 -3.40 17.25
C THR A 121 -13.39 -2.88 16.37
N ARG A 122 -13.06 -2.47 15.14
CA ARG A 122 -14.04 -2.02 14.15
C ARG A 122 -15.14 -3.05 13.87
N HIS A 123 -14.83 -4.34 13.99
CA HIS A 123 -15.80 -5.41 13.81
C HIS A 123 -16.81 -5.48 14.94
N ASP A 124 -16.41 -5.14 16.17
CA ASP A 124 -17.31 -5.10 17.32
C ASP A 124 -18.28 -3.91 17.22
N LEU A 125 -17.84 -2.80 16.63
CA LEU A 125 -18.67 -1.61 16.42
C LEU A 125 -19.65 -1.76 15.24
N GLY A 126 -19.29 -2.55 14.23
CA GLY A 126 -19.98 -2.57 12.95
C GLY A 126 -19.65 -1.35 12.07
N ARG A 127 -20.02 -1.44 10.79
CA ARG A 127 -19.61 -0.46 9.76
C ARG A 127 -20.11 0.96 10.04
N GLU A 128 -21.39 1.12 10.36
CA GLU A 128 -22.03 2.43 10.51
C GLU A 128 -21.38 3.23 11.65
N LYS A 129 -21.34 2.65 12.86
CA LYS A 129 -20.69 3.27 14.01
C LYS A 129 -19.21 3.54 13.78
N PHE A 130 -18.51 2.63 13.09
CA PHE A 130 -17.10 2.86 12.77
C PHE A 130 -16.90 4.04 11.80
N LEU A 131 -17.78 4.20 10.81
CA LEU A 131 -17.76 5.36 9.92
C LEU A 131 -18.08 6.66 10.66
N GLU A 132 -19.05 6.65 11.57
CA GLU A 132 -19.34 7.81 12.45
C GLU A 132 -18.10 8.21 13.26
N ARG A 133 -17.40 7.24 13.87
CA ARG A 133 -16.14 7.51 14.58
C ARG A 133 -15.05 8.06 13.68
N THR A 134 -15.00 7.59 12.44
CA THR A 134 -14.01 8.06 11.45
C THR A 134 -14.28 9.51 11.03
N TRP A 135 -15.55 9.89 10.86
CA TRP A 135 -15.93 11.28 10.59
C TRP A 135 -15.66 12.19 11.79
N GLN A 136 -15.97 11.74 13.01
CA GLN A 136 -15.63 12.50 14.22
C GLN A 136 -14.11 12.75 14.31
N TRP A 137 -13.31 11.71 14.06
CA TRP A 137 -11.86 11.82 14.01
C TRP A 137 -11.40 12.86 12.98
N LYS A 138 -12.00 12.88 11.79
CA LYS A 138 -11.71 13.88 10.77
C LYS A 138 -12.01 15.29 11.27
N GLU A 139 -13.16 15.52 11.91
CA GLU A 139 -13.51 16.87 12.38
C GLU A 139 -12.53 17.36 13.47
N ASP A 140 -12.16 16.48 14.39
CA ASP A 140 -11.22 16.81 15.48
C ASP A 140 -9.82 17.16 14.96
N HIS A 141 -9.35 16.47 13.91
CA HIS A 141 -7.98 16.62 13.39
C HIS A 141 -7.86 17.64 12.26
N ALA A 142 -8.85 17.74 11.36
CA ALA A 142 -8.84 18.71 10.27
C ALA A 142 -8.78 20.15 10.81
N GLY A 143 -9.55 20.44 11.88
CA GLY A 143 -9.50 21.75 12.54
C GLY A 143 -8.11 22.09 13.10
N GLN A 144 -7.40 21.11 13.67
CA GLN A 144 -6.03 21.31 14.16
C GLN A 144 -5.06 21.60 13.03
N ILE A 145 -5.12 20.82 11.94
CA ILE A 145 -4.29 21.02 10.74
C ILE A 145 -4.50 22.44 10.18
N THR A 146 -5.75 22.85 9.99
CA THR A 146 -6.09 24.19 9.51
C THR A 146 -5.54 25.26 10.45
N ASN A 147 -5.68 25.10 11.76
CA ASN A 147 -5.13 26.05 12.72
C ASN A 147 -3.60 26.13 12.69
N GLN A 148 -2.90 25.00 12.50
CA GLN A 148 -1.44 24.99 12.36
C GLN A 148 -0.99 25.73 11.09
N LEU A 149 -1.64 25.50 9.95
CA LEU A 149 -1.35 26.21 8.70
C LEU A 149 -1.61 27.71 8.80
N LYS A 150 -2.71 28.10 9.46
CA LYS A 150 -3.03 29.49 9.76
C LYS A 150 -1.98 30.12 10.68
N ARG A 151 -1.54 29.39 11.71
CA ARG A 151 -0.50 29.85 12.65
C ARG A 151 0.87 30.02 11.98
N LEU A 152 1.18 29.21 10.97
CA LEU A 152 2.36 29.38 10.12
C LEU A 152 2.26 30.61 9.19
N GLY A 153 1.10 31.25 9.10
CA GLY A 153 0.90 32.43 8.25
C GLY A 153 0.58 32.09 6.79
N SER A 154 0.15 30.86 6.47
CA SER A 154 -0.07 30.41 5.10
C SER A 154 -1.15 31.25 4.39
N SER A 155 -0.85 31.79 3.20
CA SER A 155 -1.78 32.62 2.40
C SER A 155 -2.73 31.83 1.50
N LEU A 156 -3.34 30.78 2.06
CA LEU A 156 -4.29 29.87 1.41
C LEU A 156 -5.67 30.53 1.24
N ASP A 157 -6.37 30.15 0.16
CA ASP A 157 -7.75 30.56 -0.08
C ASP A 157 -8.73 29.69 0.72
N TRP A 158 -8.90 30.00 2.00
CA TRP A 158 -9.73 29.21 2.94
C TRP A 158 -11.20 29.10 2.52
N LYS A 159 -11.72 30.03 1.71
CA LYS A 159 -13.11 29.96 1.21
C LYS A 159 -13.34 28.76 0.30
N ARG A 160 -12.26 28.24 -0.30
CA ARG A 160 -12.28 27.13 -1.27
C ARG A 160 -11.71 25.84 -0.68
N GLU A 161 -11.62 25.71 0.64
CA GLU A 161 -11.14 24.49 1.28
C GLU A 161 -11.87 23.24 0.76
N ARG A 162 -11.10 22.18 0.50
CA ARG A 162 -11.59 20.89 0.00
C ARG A 162 -11.20 19.75 0.92
N PHE A 163 -12.02 18.70 0.89
CA PHE A 163 -11.72 17.45 1.55
C PHE A 163 -11.92 16.32 0.55
N THR A 164 -10.97 15.41 0.44
CA THR A 164 -11.01 14.33 -0.58
C THR A 164 -12.29 13.49 -0.62
N MET A 165 -13.04 13.39 0.49
CA MET A 165 -14.37 12.75 0.53
C MET A 165 -15.55 13.74 0.59
N ASP A 166 -15.33 15.03 0.30
CA ASP A 166 -16.43 15.98 0.10
C ASP A 166 -17.26 15.61 -1.13
N GLU A 167 -18.45 16.20 -1.25
CA GLU A 167 -19.39 15.88 -2.32
C GLU A 167 -18.81 16.12 -3.71
N GLY A 168 -18.05 17.21 -3.88
CA GLY A 168 -17.49 17.62 -5.16
C GLY A 168 -16.41 16.65 -5.64
N LEU A 169 -15.42 16.38 -4.79
CA LEU A 169 -14.32 15.46 -5.11
C LEU A 169 -14.80 14.02 -5.21
N SER A 170 -15.77 13.60 -4.40
CA SER A 170 -16.39 12.27 -4.52
C SER A 170 -17.10 12.07 -5.86
N LYS A 171 -17.80 13.11 -6.36
CA LYS A 171 -18.40 13.09 -7.71
C LYS A 171 -17.33 13.05 -8.80
N ALA A 172 -16.24 13.81 -8.65
CA ALA A 172 -15.14 13.81 -9.61
C ALA A 172 -14.47 12.43 -9.72
N VAL A 173 -14.16 11.77 -8.59
CA VAL A 173 -13.59 10.41 -8.59
C VAL A 173 -14.54 9.41 -9.27
N ARG A 174 -15.84 9.52 -9.04
CA ARG A 174 -16.84 8.66 -9.68
C ARG A 174 -16.91 8.88 -11.19
N GLU A 175 -16.88 10.13 -11.65
CA GLU A 175 -16.85 10.45 -13.07
C GLU A 175 -15.59 9.86 -13.73
N VAL A 176 -14.41 10.09 -13.14
CA VAL A 176 -13.13 9.57 -13.65
C VAL A 176 -13.16 8.05 -13.72
N PHE A 177 -13.68 7.38 -12.69
CA PHE A 177 -13.82 5.92 -12.70
C PHE A 177 -14.70 5.45 -13.86
N VAL A 178 -15.89 6.04 -14.04
CA VAL A 178 -16.82 5.67 -15.10
C VAL A 178 -16.22 5.92 -16.47
N ARG A 179 -15.55 7.07 -16.67
CA ARG A 179 -14.88 7.41 -17.92
C ARG A 179 -13.78 6.41 -18.25
N LEU A 180 -12.84 6.18 -17.34
CA LEU A 180 -11.73 5.24 -17.57
C LEU A 180 -12.22 3.80 -17.73
N HIS A 181 -13.32 3.41 -17.07
CA HIS A 181 -13.96 2.13 -17.32
C HIS A 181 -14.58 2.04 -18.72
N SER A 182 -15.27 3.10 -19.18
CA SER A 182 -15.85 3.16 -20.52
C SER A 182 -14.79 3.15 -21.63
N GLU A 183 -13.59 3.68 -21.34
CA GLU A 183 -12.42 3.65 -22.22
C GLU A 183 -11.66 2.31 -22.17
N GLY A 184 -12.09 1.35 -21.33
CA GLY A 184 -11.42 0.05 -21.16
C GLY A 184 -10.07 0.11 -20.42
N LEU A 185 -9.74 1.25 -19.82
CA LEU A 185 -8.53 1.46 -19.02
C LEU A 185 -8.69 0.95 -17.57
N ILE A 186 -9.91 0.98 -17.03
CA ILE A 186 -10.26 0.29 -15.78
C ILE A 186 -10.99 -1.00 -16.11
N TYR A 187 -10.53 -2.11 -15.52
CA TYR A 187 -11.17 -3.41 -15.66
C TYR A 187 -11.16 -4.18 -14.34
N ARG A 188 -12.04 -5.18 -14.24
CA ARG A 188 -12.10 -6.10 -13.10
C ARG A 188 -11.51 -7.44 -13.51
N GLY A 189 -10.48 -7.88 -12.81
CA GLY A 189 -9.79 -9.13 -13.08
C GLY A 189 -9.51 -9.91 -11.80
N GLU A 190 -9.23 -11.20 -11.95
CA GLU A 190 -8.59 -11.98 -10.89
C GLU A 190 -7.09 -12.02 -11.19
N ARG A 191 -6.31 -11.40 -10.31
CA ARG A 191 -4.85 -11.39 -10.39
C ARG A 191 -4.27 -11.65 -9.02
N ILE A 192 -3.00 -12.02 -8.98
CA ILE A 192 -2.25 -12.01 -7.75
C ILE A 192 -2.04 -10.56 -7.30
N ILE A 193 -2.28 -10.32 -6.01
CA ILE A 193 -2.14 -9.02 -5.37
C ILE A 193 -1.34 -9.17 -4.09
N ASN A 194 -0.76 -8.07 -3.62
CA ASN A 194 -0.28 -8.00 -2.25
C ASN A 194 -1.46 -7.92 -1.30
N TRP A 195 -1.55 -8.83 -0.33
CA TRP A 195 -2.62 -8.87 0.67
C TRP A 195 -2.05 -8.75 2.08
N CYS A 196 -2.66 -7.91 2.91
CA CYS A 196 -2.32 -7.86 4.33
C CYS A 196 -3.32 -8.70 5.14
N PRO A 197 -2.93 -9.87 5.69
CA PRO A 197 -3.85 -10.73 6.45
C PRO A 197 -4.32 -10.08 7.76
N ARG A 198 -3.54 -9.14 8.33
CA ARG A 198 -3.93 -8.38 9.51
C ARG A 198 -4.98 -7.31 9.18
N CYS A 199 -4.71 -6.47 8.17
CA CYS A 199 -5.61 -5.38 7.80
C CYS A 199 -6.82 -5.86 6.96
N GLN A 200 -6.74 -7.08 6.42
CA GLN A 200 -7.72 -7.71 5.54
C GLN A 200 -8.04 -6.85 4.31
N THR A 201 -7.00 -6.38 3.63
CA THR A 201 -7.12 -5.57 2.43
C THR A 201 -5.99 -5.85 1.45
N ALA A 202 -6.27 -5.56 0.17
CA ALA A 202 -5.25 -5.45 -0.85
C ALA A 202 -4.30 -4.27 -0.56
N LEU A 203 -3.06 -4.41 -0.96
CA LEU A 203 -2.01 -3.40 -0.96
C LEU A 203 -1.52 -3.20 -2.41
N SER A 204 -1.19 -1.97 -2.77
CA SER A 204 -0.39 -1.69 -3.96
C SER A 204 1.09 -1.97 -3.70
N ASP A 205 1.89 -2.09 -4.77
CA ASP A 205 3.33 -2.36 -4.65
C ASP A 205 4.07 -1.27 -3.86
N LEU A 206 3.62 -0.02 -3.99
CA LEU A 206 4.18 1.12 -3.24
C LEU A 206 3.89 1.07 -1.73
N GLU A 207 2.93 0.25 -1.29
CA GLU A 207 2.55 0.08 0.12
C GLU A 207 3.23 -1.14 0.77
N VAL A 208 4.08 -1.85 0.02
CA VAL A 208 4.84 -3.00 0.48
C VAL A 208 6.32 -2.61 0.59
N ILE A 209 6.83 -2.58 1.82
CA ILE A 209 8.21 -2.17 2.12
C ILE A 209 9.13 -3.39 2.11
N PRO A 210 10.09 -3.48 1.17
CA PRO A 210 11.05 -4.56 1.15
C PRO A 210 11.93 -4.51 2.41
N THR A 211 11.98 -5.60 3.17
CA THR A 211 12.74 -5.69 4.40
C THR A 211 13.54 -6.98 4.43
N GLU A 212 14.85 -6.86 4.72
CA GLU A 212 15.69 -8.04 4.95
C GLU A 212 15.42 -8.65 6.32
N ARG A 213 15.23 -9.97 6.35
CA ARG A 213 15.08 -10.74 7.58
C ARG A 213 15.94 -12.00 7.52
N LYS A 214 16.46 -12.40 8.68
CA LYS A 214 17.08 -13.73 8.81
C LYS A 214 16.02 -14.79 8.59
N GLY A 215 16.26 -15.67 7.63
CA GLY A 215 15.40 -16.78 7.29
C GLY A 215 16.22 -18.03 7.03
N LYS A 216 15.57 -19.00 6.41
CA LYS A 216 16.19 -20.25 6.01
C LYS A 216 15.86 -20.56 4.56
N LEU A 217 16.71 -21.36 3.95
CA LEU A 217 16.49 -21.99 2.67
C LEU A 217 16.36 -23.50 2.90
N TRP A 218 15.20 -24.06 2.56
CA TRP A 218 14.90 -25.47 2.72
C TRP A 218 15.06 -26.16 1.37
N ASN A 219 15.90 -27.20 1.34
CA ASN A 219 16.12 -28.05 0.17
C ASN A 219 15.25 -29.30 0.32
N ILE A 220 14.24 -29.43 -0.54
CA ILE A 220 13.20 -30.46 -0.44
C ILE A 220 13.28 -31.38 -1.67
N ARG A 221 13.31 -32.69 -1.46
CA ARG A 221 13.32 -33.69 -2.53
C ARG A 221 11.91 -33.97 -3.03
N TYR A 222 11.72 -33.89 -4.34
CA TYR A 222 10.53 -34.30 -5.07
C TYR A 222 10.87 -35.53 -5.90
N GLU A 223 10.04 -36.56 -5.83
CA GLU A 223 10.21 -37.75 -6.68
C GLU A 223 9.73 -37.44 -8.10
N ILE A 224 10.50 -37.79 -9.12
CA ILE A 224 10.06 -37.72 -10.52
C ILE A 224 9.41 -39.05 -10.87
N VAL A 225 8.22 -38.97 -11.42
CA VAL A 225 7.38 -40.11 -11.76
C VAL A 225 7.02 -40.10 -13.25
N ASP A 226 6.99 -41.30 -13.83
CA ASP A 226 6.46 -41.59 -15.15
C ASP A 226 5.34 -42.63 -15.00
N GLY A 227 4.11 -42.14 -14.99
CA GLY A 227 2.97 -42.88 -14.49
C GLY A 227 3.11 -43.17 -12.99
N GLU A 228 3.10 -44.45 -12.61
CA GLU A 228 3.26 -44.88 -11.22
C GLU A 228 4.72 -45.11 -10.81
N LYS A 229 5.64 -45.20 -11.79
CA LYS A 229 7.05 -45.54 -11.53
C LYS A 229 7.84 -44.30 -11.14
N VAL A 230 8.59 -44.38 -10.04
CA VAL A 230 9.60 -43.38 -9.70
C VAL A 230 10.82 -43.60 -10.61
N VAL A 231 11.17 -42.58 -11.37
CA VAL A 231 12.27 -42.61 -12.36
C VAL A 231 13.43 -41.69 -11.99
N GLY A 232 13.30 -40.91 -10.91
CA GLY A 232 14.35 -40.02 -10.44
C GLY A 232 13.87 -39.14 -9.29
N SER A 233 14.65 -38.12 -8.97
CA SER A 233 14.24 -37.08 -8.02
C SER A 233 14.91 -35.76 -8.34
N VAL A 234 14.25 -34.66 -7.95
CA VAL A 234 14.78 -33.30 -8.04
C VAL A 234 14.76 -32.68 -6.65
N VAL A 235 15.78 -31.92 -6.31
CA VAL A 235 15.81 -31.14 -5.07
C VAL A 235 15.44 -29.70 -5.41
N ILE A 236 14.50 -29.14 -4.67
CA ILE A 236 14.04 -27.76 -4.82
C ILE A 236 14.43 -26.97 -3.57
N ALA A 237 15.11 -25.84 -3.79
CA ALA A 237 15.39 -24.87 -2.74
C ALA A 237 14.24 -23.86 -2.65
N THR A 238 13.69 -23.66 -1.45
CA THR A 238 12.61 -22.68 -1.20
C THR A 238 12.78 -21.98 0.13
N THR A 239 12.42 -20.71 0.21
CA THR A 239 12.31 -19.94 1.46
C THR A 239 10.90 -20.00 2.07
N ARG A 240 9.96 -20.67 1.39
CA ARG A 240 8.54 -20.75 1.75
C ARG A 240 8.03 -22.18 1.58
N PRO A 241 8.43 -23.13 2.44
CA PRO A 241 8.00 -24.52 2.33
C PRO A 241 6.49 -24.68 2.46
N GLU A 242 5.80 -23.80 3.19
CA GLU A 242 4.34 -23.83 3.33
C GLU A 242 3.59 -23.57 2.02
N THR A 243 4.19 -22.83 1.08
CA THR A 243 3.59 -22.60 -0.23
C THR A 243 3.65 -23.83 -1.12
N MET A 244 4.50 -24.82 -0.80
CA MET A 244 4.65 -26.03 -1.60
C MET A 244 3.33 -26.79 -1.75
N LEU A 245 2.44 -26.70 -0.76
CA LEU A 245 1.13 -27.34 -0.80
C LEU A 245 0.30 -26.90 -2.03
N GLY A 246 0.55 -25.68 -2.53
CA GLY A 246 -0.09 -25.12 -3.72
C GLY A 246 0.70 -25.31 -5.01
N ASP A 247 1.80 -26.06 -5.01
CA ASP A 247 2.63 -26.24 -6.20
C ASP A 247 1.83 -26.91 -7.32
N THR A 248 2.02 -26.41 -8.53
CA THR A 248 1.33 -26.91 -9.73
C THR A 248 2.29 -27.26 -10.85
N ALA A 249 3.58 -26.99 -10.70
CA ALA A 249 4.64 -27.52 -11.55
C ALA A 249 6.01 -27.46 -10.85
N ILE A 250 6.98 -28.18 -11.40
CA ILE A 250 8.41 -27.86 -11.24
C ILE A 250 8.89 -27.28 -12.57
N ALA A 251 9.59 -26.15 -12.54
CA ALA A 251 10.24 -25.59 -13.71
C ALA A 251 11.74 -25.91 -13.71
N VAL A 252 12.25 -26.33 -14.86
CA VAL A 252 13.68 -26.51 -15.14
C VAL A 252 14.07 -25.74 -16.38
N HIS A 253 15.35 -25.39 -16.51
CA HIS A 253 15.83 -24.70 -17.70
C HIS A 253 15.98 -25.69 -18.89
N PRO A 254 15.58 -25.33 -20.12
CA PRO A 254 15.63 -26.22 -21.30
C PRO A 254 16.99 -26.81 -21.62
N GLU A 255 18.05 -26.06 -21.33
CA GLU A 255 19.44 -26.44 -21.60
C GLU A 255 20.16 -27.01 -20.36
N ASP A 256 19.44 -27.33 -19.29
CA ASP A 256 20.04 -27.95 -18.12
C ASP A 256 20.13 -29.47 -18.28
N GLU A 257 21.32 -29.94 -18.68
CA GLU A 257 21.60 -31.36 -18.93
C GLU A 257 21.27 -32.28 -17.74
N ARG A 258 21.25 -31.75 -16.51
CA ARG A 258 20.88 -32.49 -15.29
C ARG A 258 19.42 -32.96 -15.30
N TYR A 259 18.55 -32.27 -16.04
CA TYR A 259 17.10 -32.44 -16.00
C TYR A 259 16.47 -32.80 -17.34
N THR A 260 17.25 -32.94 -18.41
CA THR A 260 16.75 -33.30 -19.75
C THR A 260 15.87 -34.56 -19.74
N GLU A 261 16.23 -35.57 -18.95
CA GLU A 261 15.46 -36.81 -18.83
C GLU A 261 14.12 -36.63 -18.10
N PHE A 262 13.88 -35.49 -17.44
CA PHE A 262 12.65 -35.20 -16.71
C PHE A 262 11.65 -34.37 -17.51
N HIS A 263 12.03 -33.91 -18.70
CA HIS A 263 11.13 -33.13 -19.57
C HIS A 263 9.86 -33.92 -19.91
N GLY A 264 8.70 -33.31 -19.68
CA GLY A 264 7.39 -33.94 -19.93
C GLY A 264 6.97 -35.00 -18.91
N LYS A 265 7.81 -35.28 -17.89
CA LYS A 265 7.46 -36.16 -16.77
C LYS A 265 6.71 -35.38 -15.69
N GLN A 266 6.30 -36.08 -14.63
CA GLN A 266 5.65 -35.47 -13.48
C GLN A 266 6.55 -35.56 -12.25
N ALA A 267 6.38 -34.65 -11.30
CA ALA A 267 6.93 -34.72 -9.97
C ALA A 267 5.81 -35.02 -8.97
N ARG A 268 6.06 -35.90 -8.01
CA ARG A 268 5.14 -36.15 -6.90
C ARG A 268 5.41 -35.12 -5.81
N LEU A 269 4.41 -34.30 -5.53
CA LEU A 269 4.48 -33.28 -4.49
C LEU A 269 4.60 -33.94 -3.11
N PRO A 270 5.67 -33.65 -2.34
CA PRO A 270 5.81 -34.21 -1.00
C PRO A 270 4.64 -33.84 -0.08
N LEU A 271 4.30 -34.74 0.85
CA LEU A 271 3.19 -34.63 1.81
C LEU A 271 1.77 -34.63 1.23
N VAL A 272 1.56 -34.03 0.05
CA VAL A 272 0.26 -33.95 -0.63
C VAL A 272 0.03 -35.14 -1.56
N GLY A 273 1.09 -35.66 -2.19
CA GLY A 273 1.03 -36.78 -3.13
C GLY A 273 0.47 -36.45 -4.52
N ARG A 274 0.14 -35.18 -4.80
CA ARG A 274 -0.33 -34.72 -6.11
C ARG A 274 0.81 -34.81 -7.14
N ASN A 275 0.54 -35.38 -8.31
CA ASN A 275 1.47 -35.33 -9.43
C ASN A 275 1.35 -34.00 -10.17
N ILE A 276 2.47 -33.29 -10.32
CA ILE A 276 2.57 -31.99 -10.98
C ILE A 276 3.54 -32.09 -12.17
N PRO A 277 3.29 -31.43 -13.31
CA PRO A 277 4.18 -31.49 -14.46
C PRO A 277 5.58 -30.89 -14.17
N VAL A 278 6.60 -31.46 -14.81
CA VAL A 278 7.91 -30.83 -14.97
C VAL A 278 7.88 -30.02 -16.27
N ILE A 279 7.81 -28.69 -16.14
CA ILE A 279 7.80 -27.75 -17.25
C ILE A 279 9.20 -27.25 -17.55
N VAL A 280 9.38 -26.76 -18.77
CA VAL A 280 10.66 -26.25 -19.26
C VAL A 280 10.52 -24.78 -19.58
N ASP A 281 11.31 -23.92 -18.93
CA ASP A 281 11.28 -22.48 -19.17
C ASP A 281 12.66 -21.83 -18.97
N SER A 282 13.04 -20.95 -19.89
CA SER A 282 14.29 -20.19 -19.82
C SER A 282 14.31 -19.13 -18.71
N TYR A 283 13.18 -18.90 -18.03
CA TYR A 283 13.13 -18.09 -16.81
C TYR A 283 13.96 -18.70 -15.67
N VAL A 284 14.10 -20.04 -15.62
CA VAL A 284 14.84 -20.72 -14.55
C VAL A 284 16.33 -20.52 -14.73
N ASP A 285 16.99 -19.92 -13.74
CA ASP A 285 18.45 -19.80 -13.73
C ASP A 285 19.10 -21.16 -13.38
N ARG A 286 19.95 -21.65 -14.28
CA ARG A 286 20.70 -22.92 -14.13
C ARG A 286 21.69 -22.87 -12.96
N GLU A 287 22.26 -21.71 -12.68
CA GLU A 287 23.27 -21.51 -11.64
C GLU A 287 22.65 -21.25 -10.27
N PHE A 288 21.37 -20.85 -10.23
CA PHE A 288 20.68 -20.58 -8.99
C PHE A 288 20.25 -21.86 -8.27
N CYS A 289 20.82 -22.08 -7.09
CA CYS A 289 20.56 -23.23 -6.23
C CYS A 289 20.71 -24.58 -6.98
N THR A 290 19.61 -25.27 -7.25
CA THR A 290 19.62 -26.58 -7.91
C THR A 290 19.39 -26.48 -9.42
N GLY A 291 19.00 -25.31 -9.95
CA GLY A 291 18.57 -25.18 -11.35
C GLY A 291 17.14 -25.68 -11.60
N ALA A 292 16.38 -25.93 -10.53
CA ALA A 292 14.97 -26.31 -10.57
C ALA A 292 14.16 -25.50 -9.55
N LEU A 293 12.99 -25.03 -9.94
CA LEU A 293 12.13 -24.15 -9.15
C LEU A 293 10.75 -24.79 -8.95
N LYS A 294 10.21 -24.73 -7.73
CA LYS A 294 8.78 -25.01 -7.51
C LYS A 294 7.94 -23.86 -8.05
N ILE A 295 6.83 -24.17 -8.72
CA ILE A 295 5.92 -23.14 -9.26
C ILE A 295 4.63 -23.17 -8.46
N THR A 296 4.36 -22.09 -7.72
CA THR A 296 3.15 -21.88 -6.91
C THR A 296 2.39 -20.62 -7.38
N PRO A 297 1.65 -20.67 -8.50
CA PRO A 297 1.13 -19.46 -9.16
C PRO A 297 0.19 -18.58 -8.33
N ALA A 298 -0.43 -19.13 -7.28
CA ALA A 298 -1.33 -18.38 -6.41
C ALA A 298 -0.61 -17.56 -5.32
N HIS A 299 0.70 -17.74 -5.12
CA HIS A 299 1.43 -17.25 -3.95
C HIS A 299 2.80 -16.61 -4.23
N ASP A 300 3.19 -16.47 -5.50
CA ASP A 300 4.36 -15.71 -5.94
C ASP A 300 4.07 -15.02 -7.29
N PHE A 301 4.56 -13.78 -7.47
CA PHE A 301 4.29 -12.99 -8.66
C PHE A 301 4.97 -13.54 -9.92
N ASN A 302 6.18 -14.09 -9.80
CA ASN A 302 6.88 -14.68 -10.95
C ASN A 302 6.27 -16.04 -11.30
N ASP A 303 5.92 -16.83 -10.28
CA ASP A 303 5.22 -18.10 -10.49
C ASP A 303 3.83 -17.87 -11.12
N TYR A 304 3.16 -16.75 -10.80
CA TYR A 304 1.89 -16.36 -11.43
C TYR A 304 2.06 -16.22 -12.95
N ASP A 305 3.06 -15.47 -13.40
CA ASP A 305 3.31 -15.24 -14.82
C ASP A 305 3.66 -16.54 -15.56
N LEU A 306 4.49 -17.41 -14.94
CA LEU A 306 4.77 -18.74 -15.46
C LEU A 306 3.52 -19.62 -15.49
N GLY A 307 2.67 -19.54 -14.47
CA GLY A 307 1.40 -20.24 -14.41
C GLY A 307 0.46 -19.84 -15.53
N VAL A 308 0.38 -18.54 -15.84
CA VAL A 308 -0.39 -18.04 -16.99
C VAL A 308 0.21 -18.55 -18.31
N LYS A 309 1.53 -18.39 -18.49
CA LYS A 309 2.26 -18.79 -19.71
C LYS A 309 2.09 -20.27 -20.04
N HIS A 310 2.22 -21.14 -19.03
CA HIS A 310 2.14 -22.60 -19.18
C HIS A 310 0.75 -23.18 -18.90
N LYS A 311 -0.26 -22.32 -18.68
CA LYS A 311 -1.66 -22.71 -18.40
C LYS A 311 -1.77 -23.68 -17.21
N LEU A 312 -1.02 -23.41 -16.15
CA LEU A 312 -1.05 -24.21 -14.93
C LEU A 312 -2.31 -23.91 -14.09
N PRO A 313 -2.78 -24.87 -13.29
CA PRO A 313 -3.79 -24.60 -12.27
C PRO A 313 -3.31 -23.57 -11.24
N PHE A 314 -4.25 -22.84 -10.65
CA PHE A 314 -3.99 -21.85 -9.62
C PHE A 314 -4.60 -22.33 -8.30
N ILE A 315 -3.78 -22.89 -7.41
CA ILE A 315 -4.24 -23.46 -6.14
C ILE A 315 -3.86 -22.53 -4.99
N SER A 316 -4.86 -21.85 -4.42
CA SER A 316 -4.65 -20.95 -3.28
C SER A 316 -4.73 -21.72 -1.97
N VAL A 317 -3.58 -21.98 -1.36
CA VAL A 317 -3.46 -22.63 -0.05
C VAL A 317 -3.55 -21.65 1.11
N MET A 318 -3.60 -20.33 0.85
CA MET A 318 -3.82 -19.30 1.86
C MET A 318 -5.19 -18.65 1.74
N GLY A 319 -5.88 -18.48 2.87
CA GLY A 319 -7.08 -17.69 3.01
C GLY A 319 -6.79 -16.23 3.37
N LYS A 320 -7.82 -15.37 3.34
CA LYS A 320 -7.70 -13.93 3.62
C LYS A 320 -7.25 -13.62 5.04
N GLU A 321 -7.42 -14.57 5.96
CA GLU A 321 -7.04 -14.47 7.37
C GLU A 321 -5.58 -14.87 7.63
N GLY A 322 -4.82 -15.25 6.60
CA GLY A 322 -3.44 -15.76 6.75
C GLY A 322 -3.39 -17.17 7.34
N LYS A 323 -4.42 -17.97 7.06
CA LYS A 323 -4.55 -19.37 7.46
C LYS A 323 -4.55 -20.28 6.25
N ILE A 324 -4.12 -21.53 6.44
CA ILE A 324 -4.17 -22.55 5.40
C ILE A 324 -5.63 -22.90 5.08
N THR A 325 -5.98 -22.94 3.79
CA THR A 325 -7.31 -23.33 3.28
C THR A 325 -7.46 -24.85 3.27
N ASP A 326 -8.64 -25.35 2.91
CA ASP A 326 -8.89 -26.79 2.78
C ASP A 326 -7.98 -27.47 1.73
N GLU A 327 -7.46 -26.70 0.76
CA GLU A 327 -6.47 -27.17 -0.23
C GLU A 327 -5.14 -27.60 0.41
N GLY A 328 -4.84 -27.13 1.63
CA GLY A 328 -3.69 -27.57 2.40
C GLY A 328 -3.89 -28.91 3.13
N GLY A 329 -5.06 -29.55 2.98
CA GLY A 329 -5.35 -30.86 3.55
C GLY A 329 -5.19 -30.90 5.07
N VAL A 330 -4.28 -31.73 5.57
CA VAL A 330 -4.04 -31.92 7.02
C VAL A 330 -3.55 -30.66 7.73
N TYR A 331 -3.10 -29.64 6.98
CA TYR A 331 -2.63 -28.37 7.52
C TYR A 331 -3.73 -27.28 7.57
N ALA A 332 -4.94 -27.58 7.08
CA ALA A 332 -6.05 -26.64 7.03
C ALA A 332 -6.35 -26.01 8.40
N GLY A 333 -6.62 -24.70 8.41
CA GLY A 333 -6.92 -23.92 9.61
C GLY A 333 -5.72 -23.43 10.42
N LEU A 334 -4.52 -23.99 10.22
CA LEU A 334 -3.29 -23.49 10.83
C LEU A 334 -2.92 -22.11 10.29
N LYS A 335 -2.32 -21.26 11.12
CA LYS A 335 -1.68 -20.04 10.60
C LYS A 335 -0.46 -20.41 9.76
N PHE A 336 -0.11 -19.58 8.78
CA PHE A 336 1.03 -19.84 7.89
C PHE A 336 2.35 -20.11 8.61
N SER A 337 2.65 -19.39 9.70
CA SER A 337 3.85 -19.63 10.51
C SER A 337 3.82 -21.00 11.21
N GLU A 338 2.68 -21.40 11.75
CA GLU A 338 2.48 -22.68 12.43
C GLU A 338 2.51 -23.84 11.42
N ALA A 339 1.89 -23.63 10.25
CA ALA A 339 1.91 -24.57 9.14
C ALA A 339 3.34 -24.79 8.63
N ARG A 340 4.13 -23.72 8.48
CA ARG A 340 5.54 -23.82 8.09
C ARG A 340 6.34 -24.73 9.02
N GLU A 341 6.23 -24.52 10.33
CA GLU A 341 6.95 -25.34 11.31
C GLU A 341 6.53 -26.81 11.22
N LYS A 342 5.23 -27.07 11.14
CA LYS A 342 4.70 -28.43 11.03
C LYS A 342 5.11 -29.12 9.72
N ILE A 343 5.01 -28.43 8.59
CA ILE A 343 5.40 -28.94 7.27
C ILE A 343 6.87 -29.32 7.26
N VAL A 344 7.75 -28.46 7.79
CA VAL A 344 9.19 -28.76 7.87
C VAL A 344 9.45 -30.01 8.72
N SER A 345 8.76 -30.16 9.86
CA SER A 345 8.85 -31.37 10.70
C SER A 345 8.37 -32.62 9.98
N ASP A 346 7.28 -32.53 9.23
CA ASP A 346 6.70 -33.67 8.51
C ASP A 346 7.58 -34.05 7.30
N LEU A 347 8.21 -33.08 6.63
CA LEU A 347 9.20 -33.32 5.56
C LEU A 347 10.46 -34.03 6.08
N ASP A 348 10.93 -33.65 7.27
CA ASP A 348 12.06 -34.28 7.94
C ASP A 348 11.73 -35.73 8.33
N THR A 349 10.56 -35.93 8.93
CA THR A 349 10.05 -37.26 9.29
C THR A 349 9.90 -38.17 8.07
N ALA A 350 9.46 -37.63 6.94
CA ALA A 350 9.34 -38.34 5.68
C ALA A 350 10.70 -38.57 4.96
N GLY A 351 11.81 -38.03 5.48
CA GLY A 351 13.15 -38.20 4.91
C GLY A 351 13.38 -37.48 3.58
N VAL A 352 12.51 -36.51 3.25
CA VAL A 352 12.58 -35.72 2.00
C VAL A 352 13.17 -34.33 2.19
N LEU A 353 13.38 -33.90 3.43
CA LEU A 353 14.15 -32.69 3.74
C LEU A 353 15.65 -32.99 3.61
N VAL A 354 16.30 -32.44 2.58
CA VAL A 354 17.69 -32.75 2.24
C VAL A 354 18.68 -31.90 3.04
N LYS A 355 18.40 -30.60 3.13
CA LYS A 355 19.30 -29.62 3.76
C LYS A 355 18.52 -28.38 4.19
N VAL A 356 18.94 -27.77 5.30
CA VAL A 356 18.46 -26.48 5.76
C VAL A 356 19.65 -25.54 5.91
N GLU A 357 19.57 -24.38 5.28
CA GLU A 357 20.65 -23.38 5.28
C GLU A 357 20.13 -22.05 5.80
N ASP A 358 20.96 -21.30 6.51
CA ASP A 358 20.65 -19.92 6.85
C ASP A 358 20.71 -19.05 5.59
N HIS A 359 19.67 -18.25 5.37
CA HIS A 359 19.56 -17.39 4.20
C HIS A 359 18.89 -16.06 4.57
N ALA A 360 19.41 -14.95 4.04
CA ALA A 360 18.78 -13.65 4.24
C ALA A 360 17.61 -13.52 3.25
N ASN A 361 16.39 -13.44 3.78
CA ASN A 361 15.19 -13.33 2.96
C ASN A 361 14.78 -11.86 2.84
N LYS A 362 14.42 -11.44 1.62
CA LYS A 362 13.70 -10.18 1.40
C LYS A 362 12.22 -10.45 1.48
N VAL A 363 11.56 -9.90 2.50
CA VAL A 363 10.11 -10.00 2.67
C VAL A 363 9.46 -8.63 2.52
N GLY A 364 8.30 -8.60 1.87
CA GLY A 364 7.47 -7.40 1.79
C GLY A 364 6.69 -7.19 3.08
N LEU A 365 6.86 -6.05 3.74
CA LEU A 365 6.06 -5.70 4.92
C LEU A 365 4.99 -4.68 4.55
N CYS A 366 3.79 -4.83 5.09
CA CYS A 366 2.80 -3.78 5.01
C CYS A 366 3.35 -2.51 5.67
N GLN A 367 3.43 -1.41 4.91
CA GLN A 367 3.96 -0.12 5.37
C GLN A 367 3.32 0.39 6.67
N ARG A 368 2.12 -0.07 7.00
CA ARG A 368 1.29 0.47 8.09
C ARG A 368 1.35 -0.33 9.38
N CYS A 369 1.47 -1.65 9.26
CA CYS A 369 1.37 -2.57 10.38
C CYS A 369 2.50 -3.57 10.49
N GLU A 370 3.45 -3.51 9.56
CA GLU A 370 4.70 -4.29 9.55
C GLU A 370 4.50 -5.82 9.51
N THR A 371 3.25 -6.25 9.31
CA THR A 371 2.90 -7.64 9.01
C THR A 371 3.40 -7.97 7.62
N VAL A 372 3.88 -9.20 7.43
CA VAL A 372 4.30 -9.69 6.11
C VAL A 372 3.11 -9.61 5.16
N ALA A 373 3.30 -8.94 4.03
CA ALA A 373 2.35 -8.91 2.93
C ALA A 373 2.46 -10.23 2.17
N GLU A 374 1.33 -10.82 1.89
CA GLU A 374 1.23 -12.14 1.29
C GLU A 374 0.66 -12.03 -0.12
N PRO A 375 1.31 -12.60 -1.14
CA PRO A 375 0.72 -12.70 -2.47
C PRO A 375 -0.51 -13.62 -2.44
N LEU A 376 -1.63 -13.12 -2.94
CA LEU A 376 -2.91 -13.83 -2.92
C LEU A 376 -3.71 -13.53 -4.20
N LEU A 377 -4.37 -14.54 -4.74
CA LEU A 377 -5.35 -14.35 -5.82
C LEU A 377 -6.57 -13.60 -5.32
N SER A 378 -6.93 -12.52 -6.00
CA SER A 378 -8.09 -11.73 -5.63
C SER A 378 -8.73 -11.06 -6.83
N LYS A 379 -10.06 -11.07 -6.85
CA LYS A 379 -10.85 -10.34 -7.84
C LYS A 379 -10.93 -8.86 -7.48
N GLN A 380 -10.13 -8.04 -8.14
CA GLN A 380 -9.98 -6.60 -7.88
C GLN A 380 -10.21 -5.76 -9.13
N TRP A 381 -10.26 -4.44 -8.94
CA TRP A 381 -10.24 -3.45 -10.01
C TRP A 381 -8.80 -3.01 -10.27
N PHE A 382 -8.42 -2.94 -11.54
CA PHE A 382 -7.08 -2.56 -11.99
C PHE A 382 -7.16 -1.43 -13.01
N VAL A 383 -6.11 -0.60 -13.04
CA VAL A 383 -5.89 0.41 -14.08
C VAL A 383 -4.78 -0.09 -15.01
N LYS A 384 -5.01 -0.06 -16.33
CA LYS A 384 -3.97 -0.35 -17.32
C LYS A 384 -2.90 0.75 -17.30
N LEU A 385 -1.68 0.43 -16.88
CA LEU A 385 -0.56 1.39 -16.80
C LEU A 385 0.35 1.38 -18.04
N CYS A 386 0.39 0.27 -18.80
CA CYS A 386 1.21 0.12 -20.00
C CYS A 386 0.36 -0.05 -21.27
N TYR A 387 0.75 0.64 -22.35
CA TYR A 387 0.12 0.54 -23.68
C TYR A 387 0.25 -0.87 -24.31
N SER A 388 1.18 -1.72 -23.83
CA SER A 388 1.36 -3.09 -24.32
C SER A 388 0.21 -4.05 -23.97
N ASP A 389 -0.66 -3.68 -23.03
CA ASP A 389 -1.83 -4.47 -22.60
C ASP A 389 -3.11 -4.13 -23.40
N ILE A 390 -2.96 -3.53 -24.59
CA ILE A 390 -4.04 -2.99 -25.44
C ILE A 390 -4.34 -3.86 -26.68
N ASN A 391 -3.68 -5.01 -26.88
CA ASN A 391 -4.04 -5.91 -27.98
C ASN A 391 -4.73 -7.19 -27.51
#